data_AF-A0A252F649-F1
#
_entry.id   AF-A0A252F649-F1
#
_cell.length_a   1.000
_cell.length_b   1.000
_cell.length_c   1.000
_cell.angle_alpha   90.00
_cell.angle_beta   90.00
_cell.angle_gamma   90.00
#
_symmetry.space_group_name_H-M   'P 1'
#
loop_
_entity.id
_entity.type
_entity.pdbx_description
1 polymer ?
#
loop_
_entity_poly.entity_id
_entity_poly.type
_entity_poly.pdbx_seq_one_letter_code
_entity_poly.pdbx_strand_id
1 'polypeptide(L)'
;MRFPNKAIVEYLRQLYPSGTRVELIRMEDAQAPPVGTMGTVYGVDDSGSLMVHWDNGSGLNVIYGVDRCRKVVIWMKHKILEDFFYGNIHPNEESFQRSAEYGKAAECLVNEEAQLRAMLNQQGMDSLERLISAQITVTALTSEGYYIDGLKTGFRLALALLDDETDFSVP
;
A
#
# COMPACT_ATOMS: atom_id res chain seq x y z
N MET A 1 -14.75 35.61 -20.71
CA MET A 1 -14.75 34.35 -19.91
C MET A 1 -16.05 34.25 -19.14
N ARG A 2 -16.59 33.04 -18.98
CA ARG A 2 -17.73 32.77 -18.11
C ARG A 2 -17.18 32.26 -16.79
N PHE A 3 -17.34 33.04 -15.72
CA PHE A 3 -16.85 32.63 -14.40
C PHE A 3 -17.71 31.48 -13.85
N PRO A 4 -17.09 30.45 -13.25
CA PRO A 4 -17.81 29.42 -12.53
C PRO A 4 -18.55 30.00 -11.33
N ASN A 5 -19.62 29.35 -10.89
CA ASN A 5 -20.31 29.75 -9.66
C ASN A 5 -19.50 29.33 -8.43
N LYS A 6 -19.84 29.88 -7.27
CA LYS A 6 -19.13 29.63 -6.00
C LYS A 6 -19.05 28.14 -5.65
N ALA A 7 -20.08 27.36 -5.95
CA ALA A 7 -20.10 25.92 -5.67
C ALA A 7 -19.03 25.16 -6.49
N ILE A 8 -18.83 25.54 -7.75
CA ILE A 8 -17.78 24.95 -8.60
C ILE A 8 -16.39 25.34 -8.09
N VAL A 9 -16.18 26.60 -7.71
CA VAL A 9 -14.88 27.03 -7.15
C VAL A 9 -14.55 26.25 -5.89
N GLU A 10 -15.52 26.07 -5.00
CA GLU A 10 -15.32 25.31 -3.76
C GLU A 10 -15.05 23.83 -4.04
N TYR A 11 -15.76 23.24 -5.01
CA TYR A 11 -15.47 21.89 -5.48
C TYR A 11 -14.05 21.76 -6.03
N LEU A 12 -13.56 22.74 -6.80
CA LEU A 12 -12.20 22.74 -7.32
C LEU A 12 -11.15 22.82 -6.21
N ARG A 13 -11.41 23.62 -5.15
CA ARG A 13 -10.54 23.69 -3.96
C ARG A 13 -10.45 22.34 -3.24
N GLN A 14 -11.56 21.63 -3.13
CA GLN A 14 -11.60 20.30 -2.54
C GLN A 14 -10.92 19.24 -3.44
N LEU A 15 -11.07 19.35 -4.76
CA LEU A 15 -10.51 18.39 -5.70
C LEU A 15 -8.99 18.57 -5.88
N TYR A 16 -8.53 19.82 -5.85
CA TYR A 16 -7.15 20.24 -6.03
C TYR A 16 -6.65 21.10 -4.84
N PRO A 17 -6.53 20.51 -3.64
CA PRO A 17 -5.92 21.21 -2.51
C PRO A 17 -4.45 21.52 -2.82
N SER A 18 -3.88 22.48 -2.09
CA SER A 18 -2.46 22.81 -2.17
C SER A 18 -1.59 21.55 -1.97
N GLY A 19 -0.54 21.41 -2.78
CA GLY A 19 0.30 20.22 -2.87
C GLY A 19 -0.17 19.19 -3.91
N THR A 20 -1.35 19.34 -4.52
CA THR A 20 -1.83 18.41 -5.54
C THR A 20 -0.90 18.41 -6.75
N ARG A 21 -0.41 17.23 -7.13
CA ARG A 21 0.36 17.05 -8.37
C ARG A 21 -0.55 16.94 -9.57
N VAL A 22 -0.20 17.68 -10.62
CA VAL A 22 -0.94 17.72 -11.87
C VAL A 22 0.00 17.60 -13.06
N GLU A 23 -0.54 17.14 -14.17
CA GLU A 23 0.12 17.09 -15.46
C GLU A 23 -0.68 17.88 -16.48
N LEU A 24 0.00 18.70 -17.28
CA LEU A 24 -0.64 19.47 -18.33
C LEU A 24 -1.07 18.56 -19.48
N ILE A 25 -2.35 18.61 -19.84
CA ILE A 25 -2.93 17.85 -20.95
C ILE A 25 -3.17 18.76 -22.16
N ARG A 26 -3.66 19.99 -21.93
CA ARG A 26 -3.91 20.96 -23.00
C ARG A 26 -3.95 22.38 -22.43
N MET A 27 -3.30 23.30 -23.12
CA MET A 27 -3.38 24.75 -22.92
C MET A 27 -3.05 25.40 -24.26
N GLU A 28 -3.93 26.27 -24.75
CA GLU A 28 -3.77 26.94 -26.05
C GLU A 28 -3.22 28.34 -25.84
N ASP A 29 -1.97 28.41 -25.39
CA ASP A 29 -1.23 29.66 -25.17
C ASP A 29 0.20 29.53 -25.75
N ALA A 30 0.75 30.61 -26.32
CA ALA A 30 2.09 30.60 -26.90
C ALA A 30 3.20 30.40 -25.85
N GLN A 31 2.94 30.73 -24.59
CA GLN A 31 3.83 30.54 -23.44
C GLN A 31 3.48 29.30 -22.62
N ALA A 32 2.55 28.46 -23.11
CA ALA A 32 2.16 27.25 -22.43
C ALA A 32 3.36 26.32 -22.18
N PRO A 33 3.46 25.68 -21.01
CA PRO A 33 4.35 24.54 -20.84
C PRO A 33 4.08 23.47 -21.90
N PRO A 34 5.08 22.65 -22.29
CA PRO A 34 4.84 21.48 -23.11
C PRO A 34 3.80 20.55 -22.47
N VAL A 35 2.94 19.93 -23.29
CA VAL A 35 2.04 18.87 -22.82
C VAL A 35 2.85 17.76 -22.15
N GLY A 36 2.36 17.24 -21.03
CA GLY A 36 3.08 16.30 -20.17
C GLY A 36 3.95 16.96 -19.09
N THR A 37 4.10 18.29 -19.13
CA THR A 37 4.79 19.00 -18.04
C THR A 37 4.03 18.82 -16.74
N MET A 38 4.78 18.53 -15.68
CA MET A 38 4.24 18.32 -14.35
C MET A 38 4.27 19.61 -13.53
N GLY A 39 3.34 19.75 -12.59
CA GLY A 39 3.25 20.91 -11.73
C GLY A 39 2.57 20.61 -10.40
N THR A 40 2.79 21.48 -9.42
CA THR A 40 2.19 21.41 -8.09
C THR A 40 1.20 22.54 -7.92
N VAL A 41 -0.06 22.21 -7.65
CA VAL A 41 -1.10 23.19 -7.32
C VAL A 41 -0.77 23.80 -5.96
N TYR A 42 -0.78 25.12 -5.84
CA TYR A 42 -0.63 25.83 -4.56
C TYR A 42 -1.90 26.57 -4.13
N GLY A 43 -2.90 26.67 -5.00
CA GLY A 43 -4.19 27.26 -4.68
C GLY A 43 -5.18 27.21 -5.85
N VAL A 44 -6.42 27.60 -5.56
CA VAL A 44 -7.46 27.85 -6.57
C VAL A 44 -8.02 29.24 -6.30
N ASP A 45 -7.92 30.12 -7.29
CA ASP A 45 -8.38 31.51 -7.17
C ASP A 45 -9.91 31.61 -7.27
N ASP A 46 -10.45 32.80 -7.00
CA ASP A 46 -11.90 33.04 -7.03
C ASP A 46 -12.50 32.98 -8.45
N SER A 47 -11.65 32.96 -9.49
CA SER A 47 -12.08 32.70 -10.87
C SER A 47 -12.22 31.22 -11.18
N GLY A 48 -11.79 30.34 -10.26
CA GLY A 48 -11.73 28.89 -10.46
C GLY A 48 -10.48 28.43 -11.20
N SER A 49 -9.47 29.28 -11.38
CA SER A 49 -8.22 28.87 -12.02
C SER A 49 -7.31 28.18 -11.01
N LEU A 50 -6.71 27.06 -11.41
CA LEU A 50 -5.73 26.38 -10.58
C LEU A 50 -4.41 27.12 -10.69
N MET A 51 -3.88 27.51 -9.55
CA MET A 51 -2.59 28.17 -9.44
C MET A 51 -1.53 27.08 -9.31
N VAL A 52 -0.64 26.98 -10.31
CA VAL A 52 0.30 25.85 -10.45
C VAL A 52 1.73 26.36 -10.53
N HIS A 53 2.61 25.77 -9.72
CA HIS A 53 4.05 25.84 -9.93
C HIS A 53 4.45 24.72 -10.87
N TRP A 54 4.69 25.05 -12.14
CA TRP A 54 5.17 24.07 -13.11
C TRP A 54 6.65 23.76 -12.89
N ASP A 55 7.03 22.50 -13.04
CA ASP A 55 8.41 22.05 -12.79
C ASP A 55 9.41 22.66 -13.77
N ASN A 56 8.94 23.12 -14.95
CA ASN A 56 9.76 23.84 -15.92
C ASN A 56 9.91 25.35 -15.61
N GLY A 57 9.36 25.82 -14.49
CA GLY A 57 9.41 27.23 -14.07
C GLY A 57 8.34 28.13 -14.66
N SER A 58 7.38 27.59 -15.44
CA SER A 58 6.25 28.40 -15.92
C SER A 58 5.36 28.86 -14.76
N GLY A 59 4.86 30.09 -14.88
CA GLY A 59 3.92 30.71 -13.93
C GLY A 59 2.48 30.76 -14.41
N LEU A 60 2.12 30.05 -15.49
CA LEU A 60 0.76 30.05 -16.03
C LEU A 60 -0.19 29.22 -15.17
N ASN A 61 -1.39 29.74 -14.92
CA ASN A 61 -2.47 29.04 -14.23
C ASN A 61 -3.24 28.15 -15.20
N VAL A 62 -3.92 27.12 -14.68
CA VAL A 62 -4.85 26.29 -15.46
C VAL A 62 -6.25 26.87 -15.32
N ILE A 63 -6.80 27.39 -16.41
CA ILE A 63 -8.10 28.05 -16.41
C ILE A 63 -9.23 27.03 -16.54
N TYR A 64 -10.17 27.06 -15.59
CA TYR A 64 -11.33 26.17 -15.60
C TYR A 64 -12.17 26.32 -16.87
N GLY A 65 -12.46 25.19 -17.53
CA GLY A 65 -13.27 25.13 -18.75
C GLY A 65 -12.55 25.53 -20.03
N VAL A 66 -11.29 25.97 -19.94
CA VAL A 66 -10.45 26.33 -21.10
C VAL A 66 -9.28 25.36 -21.20
N ASP A 67 -8.50 25.26 -20.14
CA ASP A 67 -7.32 24.39 -20.07
C ASP A 67 -7.69 23.02 -19.50
N ARG A 68 -6.80 22.04 -19.70
CA ARG A 68 -6.95 20.69 -19.15
C ARG A 68 -5.66 20.25 -18.47
N CYS A 69 -5.81 19.82 -17.22
CA CYS A 69 -4.79 19.07 -16.49
C CYS A 69 -5.40 17.81 -15.90
N ARG A 70 -4.58 16.78 -15.64
CA ARG A 70 -5.01 15.62 -14.85
C ARG A 70 -4.30 15.62 -13.50
N LYS A 71 -5.02 15.20 -12.46
CA LYS A 71 -4.41 14.91 -11.16
C LYS A 71 -3.51 13.70 -11.32
N VAL A 72 -2.26 13.82 -10.88
CA VAL A 72 -1.33 12.71 -10.84
C VAL A 72 -1.44 12.09 -9.45
N VAL A 73 -2.10 10.94 -9.42
CA VAL A 73 -2.04 10.06 -8.26
C VAL A 73 -0.66 9.41 -8.31
N ILE A 74 0.28 9.98 -7.56
CA ILE A 74 1.53 9.28 -7.29
C ILE A 74 1.12 8.12 -6.41
N TRP A 75 1.00 6.93 -6.99
CA TRP A 75 1.19 5.71 -6.23
C TRP A 75 2.61 5.85 -5.70
N MET A 76 2.75 6.28 -4.44
CA MET A 76 4.02 6.13 -3.76
C MET A 76 4.37 4.66 -3.98
N LYS A 77 5.53 4.41 -4.61
CA LYS A 77 6.21 3.13 -4.50
C LYS A 77 6.42 2.93 -3.02
N HIS A 78 5.41 2.38 -2.38
CA HIS A 78 5.34 2.29 -0.95
C HIS A 78 6.36 1.22 -0.67
N LYS A 79 7.53 1.63 -0.16
CA LYS A 79 8.60 0.69 0.16
C LYS A 79 8.04 -0.47 0.99
N ILE A 80 7.09 -0.19 1.88
CA ILE A 80 6.31 -1.19 2.63
C ILE A 80 5.51 -2.16 1.74
N LEU A 81 4.84 -1.70 0.69
CA LEU A 81 4.08 -2.60 -0.22
C LEU A 81 5.01 -3.41 -1.11
N GLU A 82 6.11 -2.82 -1.58
CA GLU A 82 7.16 -3.55 -2.29
C GLU A 82 7.82 -4.59 -1.36
N ASP A 83 8.21 -4.18 -0.16
CA ASP A 83 8.78 -5.03 0.88
C ASP A 83 7.79 -6.14 1.28
N PHE A 84 6.50 -5.86 1.34
CA PHE A 84 5.46 -6.87 1.57
C PHE A 84 5.34 -7.84 0.39
N PHE A 85 5.28 -7.34 -0.85
CA PHE A 85 5.17 -8.18 -2.06
C PHE A 85 6.38 -9.10 -2.26
N TYR A 86 7.58 -8.60 -1.97
CA TYR A 86 8.81 -9.38 -2.05
C TYR A 86 9.11 -10.19 -0.78
N GLY A 87 8.23 -10.17 0.22
CA GLY A 87 8.36 -10.97 1.44
C GLY A 87 9.38 -10.46 2.46
N ASN A 88 9.86 -9.21 2.32
CA ASN A 88 10.69 -8.52 3.30
C ASN A 88 9.88 -8.07 4.54
N ILE A 89 8.54 -8.03 4.46
CA ILE A 89 7.63 -7.80 5.59
C ILE A 89 6.67 -8.99 5.67
N HIS A 90 6.72 -9.74 6.76
CA HIS A 90 5.78 -10.82 7.02
C HIS A 90 4.83 -10.40 8.15
N PRO A 91 3.51 -10.23 7.92
CA PRO A 91 2.54 -9.88 8.97
C PRO A 91 2.54 -10.81 10.17
N ASN A 92 3.01 -12.04 9.97
CA ASN A 92 3.20 -13.05 11.01
C ASN A 92 4.68 -13.25 11.36
N GLU A 93 5.49 -12.19 11.33
CA GLU A 93 6.77 -12.18 12.04
C GLU A 93 6.49 -12.13 13.55
N GLU A 94 6.15 -13.27 14.14
CA GLU A 94 6.65 -13.47 15.49
C GLU A 94 8.16 -13.36 15.37
N SER A 95 8.75 -12.31 15.96
CA SER A 95 10.19 -12.13 15.97
C SER A 95 10.81 -13.39 16.55
N PHE A 96 11.34 -14.25 15.69
CA PHE A 96 11.86 -15.54 16.08
C PHE A 96 13.17 -15.30 16.83
N GLN A 97 13.07 -15.01 18.12
CA GLN A 97 14.22 -14.94 18.98
C GLN A 97 14.69 -16.37 19.16
N ARG A 98 15.85 -16.71 18.56
CA ARG A 98 16.59 -17.94 18.88
C ARG A 98 16.99 -17.90 20.34
N SER A 99 16.04 -18.17 21.23
CA SER A 99 16.27 -18.32 22.65
C SER A 99 17.03 -19.63 22.86
N ALA A 100 17.74 -19.72 23.99
CA ALA A 100 18.40 -20.96 24.38
C ALA A 100 17.39 -22.13 24.52
N GLU A 101 16.11 -21.85 24.75
CA GLU A 101 15.04 -22.84 24.84
C GLU A 101 14.66 -23.43 23.48
N TYR A 102 14.59 -22.61 22.43
CA TYR A 102 14.38 -23.12 21.08
C TYR A 102 15.52 -24.06 20.65
N GLY A 103 16.77 -23.66 20.89
CA GLY A 103 17.93 -24.49 20.56
C GLY A 103 17.85 -25.87 21.21
N LYS A 104 17.49 -25.91 22.50
CA LYS A 104 17.27 -27.17 23.24
C LYS A 104 16.10 -27.98 22.71
N ALA A 105 14.98 -27.33 22.37
CA ALA A 105 13.82 -28.01 21.81
C ALA A 105 14.13 -28.61 20.42
N ALA A 106 14.83 -27.87 19.57
CA ALA A 106 15.26 -28.34 18.25
C ALA A 106 16.25 -29.51 18.35
N GLU A 107 17.23 -29.42 19.25
CA GLU A 107 18.18 -30.50 19.51
C GLU A 107 17.47 -31.75 20.06
N CYS A 108 16.52 -31.57 20.98
CA CYS A 108 15.67 -32.66 21.49
C CYS A 108 14.88 -33.33 20.37
N LEU A 109 14.29 -32.54 19.46
CA LEU A 109 13.49 -33.07 18.34
C LEU A 109 14.34 -33.91 17.38
N VAL A 110 15.54 -33.45 17.05
CA VAL A 110 16.49 -34.20 16.21
C VAL A 110 16.92 -35.50 16.88
N ASN A 111 17.18 -35.47 18.19
CA ASN A 111 17.59 -36.66 18.95
C ASN A 111 16.46 -37.70 19.05
N GLU A 112 15.25 -37.27 19.35
CA GLU A 112 14.06 -38.13 19.40
C GLU A 112 13.76 -38.71 18.02
N GLU A 113 13.85 -37.92 16.96
CA GLU A 113 13.68 -38.42 15.58
C GLU A 113 14.72 -39.49 15.25
N ALA A 114 15.99 -39.28 15.59
CA ALA A 114 17.06 -40.25 15.34
C ALA A 114 16.83 -41.57 16.11
N GLN A 115 16.37 -41.49 17.36
CA GLN A 115 16.01 -42.67 18.15
C GLN A 115 14.81 -43.41 17.55
N LEU A 116 13.76 -42.68 17.17
CA LEU A 116 12.57 -43.26 16.57
C LEU A 116 12.90 -43.99 15.26
N ARG A 117 13.74 -43.37 14.42
CA ARG A 117 14.20 -43.97 13.16
C ARG A 117 15.03 -45.24 13.37
N ALA A 118 15.81 -45.33 14.44
CA ALA A 118 16.59 -46.51 14.76
C ALA A 118 15.73 -47.68 15.28
N MET A 119 14.54 -47.40 15.82
CA MET A 119 13.62 -48.41 16.38
C MET A 119 12.64 -48.99 15.35
N LEU A 120 12.45 -48.32 14.21
CA LEU A 120 11.46 -48.68 13.20
C LEU A 120 12.07 -49.60 12.13
N ASN A 121 11.26 -50.55 11.67
CA ASN A 121 11.54 -51.32 10.45
C ASN A 121 11.20 -50.49 9.21
N GLN A 122 11.55 -50.97 8.01
CA GLN A 122 11.35 -50.24 6.76
C GLN A 122 9.90 -49.77 6.56
N GLN A 123 8.91 -50.63 6.83
CA GLN A 123 7.50 -50.28 6.69
C GLN A 123 7.05 -49.19 7.69
N GLY A 124 7.60 -49.23 8.91
CA GLY A 124 7.39 -48.21 9.93
C GLY A 124 8.02 -46.87 9.53
N MET A 125 9.22 -46.90 8.96
CA MET A 125 9.92 -45.73 8.42
C MET A 125 9.13 -45.08 7.28
N ASP A 126 8.65 -45.86 6.30
CA ASP A 126 7.86 -45.35 5.18
C ASP A 126 6.51 -44.75 5.64
N SER A 127 5.97 -45.25 6.76
CA SER A 127 4.74 -44.70 7.35
C SER A 127 5.00 -43.40 8.12
N LEU A 128 6.14 -43.31 8.80
CA LEU A 128 6.59 -42.10 9.49
C LEU A 128 6.88 -40.96 8.51
N GLU A 129 7.59 -41.22 7.41
CA GLU A 129 7.89 -40.19 6.39
C GLU A 129 6.62 -39.63 5.76
N ARG A 130 5.63 -40.48 5.49
CA ARG A 130 4.31 -40.04 4.99
C ARG A 130 3.57 -39.18 6.02
N LEU A 131 3.65 -39.54 7.31
CA LEU A 131 3.06 -38.75 8.38
C LEU A 131 3.71 -37.37 8.49
N ILE A 132 5.05 -37.30 8.51
CA ILE A 132 5.80 -36.03 8.55
C ILE A 132 5.43 -35.16 7.35
N SER A 133 5.39 -35.74 6.15
CA SER A 133 5.02 -35.02 4.92
C SER A 133 3.58 -34.47 4.98
N ALA A 134 2.64 -35.27 5.47
CA ALA A 134 1.25 -34.83 5.65
C ALA A 134 1.16 -33.70 6.69
N GLN A 135 1.92 -33.79 7.79
CA GLN A 135 1.93 -32.80 8.85
C GLN A 135 2.55 -31.48 8.42
N ILE A 136 3.64 -31.51 7.64
CA ILE A 136 4.22 -30.33 6.97
C ILE A 136 3.15 -29.66 6.09
N THR A 137 2.42 -30.46 5.29
CA THR A 137 1.38 -29.93 4.39
C THR A 137 0.23 -29.27 5.17
N VAL A 138 -0.26 -29.91 6.23
CA VAL A 138 -1.32 -29.34 7.09
C VAL A 138 -0.85 -28.05 7.76
N THR A 139 0.40 -28.02 8.25
CA THR A 139 0.97 -26.83 8.90
C THR A 139 1.13 -25.68 7.89
N ALA A 140 1.56 -25.97 6.67
CA ALA A 140 1.65 -24.98 5.60
C ALA A 140 0.27 -24.38 5.25
N LEU A 141 -0.74 -25.23 5.04
CA LEU A 141 -2.10 -24.79 4.70
C LEU A 141 -2.76 -23.99 5.84
N THR A 142 -2.53 -24.37 7.09
CA THR A 142 -3.04 -23.61 8.25
C THR A 142 -2.32 -22.28 8.41
N SER A 143 -1.00 -22.23 8.17
CA SER A 143 -0.22 -20.99 8.17
C SER A 143 -0.67 -20.03 7.07
N GLU A 144 -0.98 -20.54 5.88
CA GLU A 144 -1.58 -19.77 4.79
C GLU A 144 -2.93 -19.16 5.20
N GLY A 145 -3.80 -19.96 5.84
CA GLY A 145 -5.08 -19.48 6.37
C GLY A 145 -4.91 -18.36 7.40
N TYR A 146 -4.04 -18.55 8.40
CA TYR A 146 -3.76 -17.54 9.42
C TYR A 146 -3.17 -16.26 8.81
N TYR A 147 -2.31 -16.38 7.81
CA TYR A 147 -1.74 -15.23 7.11
C TYR A 147 -2.81 -14.41 6.38
N ILE A 148 -3.68 -15.08 5.63
CA ILE A 148 -4.80 -14.44 4.91
C ILE A 148 -5.76 -13.75 5.89
N ASP A 149 -6.11 -14.42 6.99
CA ASP A 149 -7.03 -13.87 7.98
C ASP A 149 -6.42 -12.72 8.79
N GLY A 150 -5.13 -12.80 9.11
CA GLY A 150 -4.37 -11.70 9.72
C GLY A 150 -4.35 -10.45 8.85
N LEU A 151 -4.09 -10.61 7.54
CA LEU A 151 -4.13 -9.50 6.58
C LEU A 151 -5.53 -8.89 6.47
N LYS A 152 -6.57 -9.71 6.28
CA LYS A 152 -7.96 -9.23 6.25
C LYS A 152 -8.31 -8.44 7.50
N THR A 153 -7.86 -8.92 8.67
CA THR A 153 -8.07 -8.24 9.94
C THR A 153 -7.34 -6.90 9.99
N GLY A 154 -6.08 -6.85 9.58
CA GLY A 154 -5.30 -5.61 9.51
C GLY A 154 -5.95 -4.56 8.61
N PHE A 155 -6.42 -4.94 7.42
CA PHE A 155 -7.15 -4.02 6.53
C PHE A 155 -8.47 -3.54 7.12
N ARG A 156 -9.22 -4.40 7.83
CA ARG A 156 -10.46 -4.00 8.52
C ARG A 156 -10.19 -2.98 9.62
N LEU A 157 -9.11 -3.14 10.38
CA LEU A 157 -8.70 -2.16 11.40
C LEU A 157 -8.28 -0.83 10.78
N ALA A 158 -7.49 -0.86 9.70
CA ALA A 158 -7.08 0.35 8.99
C ALA A 158 -8.27 1.13 8.43
N LEU A 159 -9.25 0.43 7.84
CA LEU A 159 -10.49 1.06 7.36
C LEU A 159 -11.29 1.67 8.51
N ALA A 160 -11.45 0.96 9.64
CA ALA A 160 -12.16 1.50 10.80
C ALA A 160 -11.50 2.78 11.36
N LEU A 161 -10.17 2.82 11.43
CA LEU A 161 -9.43 4.02 11.87
C LEU A 161 -9.58 5.21 10.91
N LEU A 162 -9.66 4.94 9.60
CA LEU A 162 -9.87 5.98 8.60
C LEU A 162 -11.32 6.50 8.61
N ASP A 163 -12.29 5.63 8.88
CA ASP A 163 -13.70 6.01 8.99
C ASP A 163 -13.92 6.90 10.24
N ASP A 164 -13.27 6.63 11.37
CA ASP A 164 -13.34 7.45 12.58
C ASP A 164 -12.76 8.87 12.40
N GLU A 165 -11.77 9.06 11.52
CA GLU A 165 -11.21 10.39 11.19
C GLU A 165 -12.15 11.24 10.33
N THR A 166 -13.19 10.65 9.72
CA THR A 166 -14.15 11.38 8.87
C THR A 166 -15.34 11.98 9.63
N ASP A 167 -15.45 11.73 10.94
CA ASP A 167 -16.60 12.15 11.76
C ASP A 167 -16.40 13.50 12.48
N PHE A 168 -15.59 14.40 11.92
CA PHE A 168 -15.66 15.83 12.23
C PHE A 168 -16.90 16.43 11.56
N SER A 169 -18.05 16.11 12.14
CA SER A 169 -19.30 16.83 11.95
C SER A 169 -19.08 18.34 12.17
N VAL A 170 -19.23 19.08 11.08
CA VAL A 170 -19.28 20.55 11.05
C VAL A 170 -20.55 20.99 11.80
N PRO A 171 -20.50 21.99 12.70
CA PRO A 171 -21.69 22.61 13.30
C PRO A 171 -22.60 23.30 12.27
#